data_AF-A0A448V648-F1
#
_entry.id   AF-A0A448V648-F1
#
_cell.length_a   1.000
_cell.length_b   1.000
_cell.length_c   1.000
_cell.angle_alpha   90.00
_cell.angle_beta   90.00
_cell.angle_gamma   90.00
#
_symmetry.space_group_name_H-M   'P 1'
#
loop_
_entity.id
_entity.type
_entity.pdbx_description
1 polymer ?
#
loop_
_entity_poly.entity_id
_entity_poly.type
_entity_poly.pdbx_seq_one_letter_code
_entity_poly.pdbx_strand_id
1 'polypeptide(L)'
;MTIKKTFKEKRYYTKEDWEAVDSPPLTDEELARLKPATEVLPASFFKYVDNERRKRGRPPIASPKEAITLRLDSNVIAFFKAQGKDWRIRMSEVLKKASDC
;
A
#
# COMPACT_ATOMS: atom_id res chain seq x y z
N MET A 1 3.51 -1.73 22.31
CA MET A 1 2.80 -0.61 21.64
C MET A 1 2.94 0.64 22.50
N THR A 2 3.60 1.68 22.02
CA THR A 2 3.81 2.92 22.78
C THR A 2 2.62 3.85 22.56
N ILE A 3 1.75 3.98 23.57
CA ILE A 3 0.65 4.95 23.57
C ILE A 3 1.29 6.34 23.68
N LYS A 4 1.28 7.11 22.59
CA LYS A 4 1.80 8.48 22.58
C LYS A 4 0.76 9.38 23.25
N LYS A 5 0.94 9.64 24.54
CA LYS A 5 0.09 10.52 25.37
C LYS A 5 0.32 12.03 25.17
N THR A 6 1.15 12.45 24.20
CA THR A 6 1.55 13.85 24.05
C THR A 6 1.08 14.46 22.73
N PHE A 7 0.59 15.71 22.82
CA PHE A 7 0.15 16.52 21.69
C PHE A 7 1.28 16.70 20.64
N LYS A 8 0.91 16.76 19.36
CA LYS A 8 1.82 17.02 18.24
C LYS A 8 1.28 18.12 17.34
N GLU A 9 2.05 19.20 17.24
CA GLU A 9 1.70 20.47 16.60
C GLU A 9 1.41 20.40 15.09
N LYS A 10 1.89 19.37 14.36
CA LYS A 10 1.64 19.21 12.90
C LYS A 10 0.44 18.32 12.58
N ARG A 11 -0.68 18.50 13.28
CA ARG A 11 -1.92 17.75 13.05
C ARG A 11 -3.04 18.68 12.59
N TYR A 12 -4.08 18.13 11.96
CA TYR A 12 -5.24 18.90 11.45
C TYR A 12 -6.18 19.41 12.56
N TYR A 13 -5.70 19.55 13.79
CA TYR A 13 -6.43 20.03 14.98
C TYR A 13 -5.51 20.91 15.82
N THR A 14 -6.06 21.94 16.46
CA THR A 14 -5.28 22.88 17.29
C THR A 14 -4.93 22.26 18.65
N LYS A 15 -4.06 22.92 19.43
CA LYS A 15 -3.72 22.48 20.78
C LYS A 15 -4.91 22.69 21.72
N GLU A 16 -5.62 23.78 21.51
CA GLU A 16 -6.83 24.17 22.22
C GLU A 16 -7.93 23.11 22.00
N ASP A 17 -8.15 22.67 20.75
CA ASP A 17 -9.09 21.57 20.44
C ASP A 17 -8.70 20.26 21.13
N TRP A 18 -7.39 20.00 21.26
CA TRP A 18 -6.88 18.79 21.91
C TRP A 18 -7.08 18.81 23.43
N GLU A 19 -6.87 19.96 24.07
CA GLU A 19 -7.03 20.12 25.52
C GLU A 19 -8.51 20.26 25.94
N ALA A 20 -9.39 20.69 25.03
CA ALA A 20 -10.83 20.79 25.29
C ALA A 20 -11.54 19.42 25.35
N VAL A 21 -10.95 18.37 24.80
CA VAL A 21 -11.53 17.02 24.83
C VAL A 21 -11.22 16.33 26.14
N ASP A 22 -12.25 16.14 26.96
CA ASP A 22 -12.18 15.24 28.11
C ASP A 22 -12.38 13.79 27.65
N SER A 23 -11.48 12.89 28.05
CA SER A 23 -11.46 11.47 27.66
C SER A 23 -11.14 10.63 28.89
N PRO A 24 -12.10 10.46 29.82
CA PRO A 24 -11.92 9.61 30.99
C PRO A 24 -11.67 8.15 30.57
N PRO A 25 -10.93 7.38 31.39
CA PRO A 25 -10.79 5.94 31.15
C PRO A 25 -12.16 5.26 31.25
N LEU A 26 -12.40 4.29 30.37
CA LEU A 26 -13.58 3.43 30.43
C LEU A 26 -13.59 2.65 31.76
N THR A 27 -14.75 2.58 32.39
CA THR A 27 -14.97 1.72 33.56
C THR A 27 -15.07 0.25 33.14
N ASP A 28 -14.85 -0.67 34.08
CA ASP A 28 -14.94 -2.11 33.82
C ASP A 28 -16.33 -2.53 33.34
N GLU A 29 -17.39 -1.88 33.86
CA GLU A 29 -18.77 -2.12 33.43
C GLU A 29 -19.03 -1.68 32.00
N GLU A 30 -18.45 -0.55 31.57
CA GLU A 30 -18.57 -0.06 30.19
C GLU A 30 -17.78 -0.96 29.24
N LEU A 31 -16.59 -1.40 29.65
CA LEU A 31 -15.77 -2.33 28.87
C LEU A 31 -16.50 -3.66 28.66
N ALA A 32 -17.18 -4.17 29.68
CA ALA A 32 -17.95 -5.41 29.62
C ALA A 32 -19.14 -5.36 28.65
N ARG A 33 -19.64 -4.17 28.31
CA ARG A 33 -20.76 -3.97 27.36
C ARG A 33 -20.32 -3.86 25.91
N LEU A 34 -19.01 -3.73 25.64
CA LEU A 34 -18.51 -3.64 24.27
C LEU A 34 -18.76 -4.94 23.52
N LYS A 35 -19.27 -4.82 22.30
CA LYS A 35 -19.53 -5.95 21.41
C LYS A 35 -18.59 -5.93 20.21
N PRO A 36 -18.23 -7.10 19.66
CA PRO A 36 -17.50 -7.18 18.41
C PRO A 36 -18.21 -6.39 17.30
N ALA A 37 -17.44 -5.70 16.46
CA ALA A 37 -17.98 -4.93 15.35
C ALA A 37 -18.89 -5.76 14.43
N THR A 38 -18.60 -7.05 14.28
CA THR A 38 -19.38 -8.00 13.47
C THR A 38 -20.79 -8.25 13.99
N GLU A 39 -21.05 -8.01 15.28
CA GLU A 39 -22.36 -8.20 15.90
C GLU A 39 -23.23 -6.93 15.85
N VAL A 40 -22.61 -5.75 15.71
CA VAL A 40 -23.31 -4.46 15.80
C VAL A 40 -23.43 -3.77 14.45
N LEU A 41 -22.44 -3.94 13.57
CA LEU A 41 -22.43 -3.29 12.26
C LEU A 41 -23.09 -4.17 11.19
N PRO A 42 -23.79 -3.57 10.21
CA PRO A 42 -24.38 -4.32 9.10
C PRO A 42 -23.33 -5.03 8.25
N ALA A 43 -23.68 -6.19 7.68
CA ALA A 43 -22.80 -6.92 6.75
C ALA A 43 -22.39 -6.09 5.52
N SER A 44 -23.19 -5.12 5.11
CA SER A 44 -22.87 -4.19 4.01
C SER A 44 -21.66 -3.30 4.31
N PHE A 45 -21.45 -2.92 5.58
CA PHE A 45 -20.29 -2.14 6.00
C PHE A 45 -18.99 -2.90 5.74
N PHE A 46 -18.94 -4.18 6.11
CA PHE A 46 -17.76 -5.02 5.89
C PHE A 46 -17.47 -5.23 4.41
N LYS A 47 -18.51 -5.45 3.58
CA LYS A 47 -18.36 -5.51 2.12
C LYS A 47 -17.79 -4.22 1.55
N TYR A 48 -18.24 -3.06 2.05
CA TYR A 48 -17.72 -1.76 1.65
C TYR A 48 -16.24 -1.60 2.01
N VAL A 49 -15.87 -1.90 3.25
CA VAL A 49 -14.47 -1.81 3.73
C VAL A 49 -13.55 -2.70 2.90
N ASP A 50 -13.96 -3.92 2.58
CA ASP A 50 -13.17 -4.81 1.72
C ASP A 50 -13.00 -4.24 0.31
N ASN A 51 -14.04 -3.66 -0.25
CA ASN A 51 -13.98 -3.05 -1.58
C ASN A 51 -13.02 -1.84 -1.60
N GLU A 52 -13.11 -0.96 -0.60
CA GLU A 52 -12.21 0.18 -0.47
C GLU A 52 -10.76 -0.26 -0.21
N ARG A 53 -10.54 -1.34 0.54
CA ARG A 53 -9.19 -1.91 0.71
C ARG A 53 -8.62 -2.42 -0.61
N ARG A 54 -9.44 -3.06 -1.47
CA ARG A 54 -8.99 -3.53 -2.81
C ARG A 54 -8.67 -2.39 -3.77
N LYS A 55 -9.31 -1.22 -3.62
CA LYS A 55 -9.00 -0.03 -4.43
C LYS A 55 -7.63 0.57 -4.12
N ARG A 56 -6.98 0.18 -3.01
CA ARG A 56 -5.62 0.65 -2.69
C ARG A 56 -4.60 -0.08 -3.55
N GLY A 57 -3.99 0.64 -4.50
CA GLY A 57 -2.92 0.13 -5.35
C GLY A 57 -2.81 0.91 -6.66
N ARG A 58 -1.75 0.68 -7.45
CA ARG A 58 -1.71 1.14 -8.84
C ARG A 58 -2.87 0.47 -9.58
N PRO A 59 -3.69 1.20 -10.36
CA PRO A 59 -4.70 0.58 -11.21
C PRO A 59 -4.10 -0.58 -12.02
N PRO A 60 -4.80 -1.71 -12.13
CA PRO A 60 -4.32 -2.83 -12.92
C PRO A 60 -4.08 -2.37 -14.37
N ILE A 61 -2.87 -2.65 -14.89
CA ILE A 61 -2.52 -2.37 -16.27
C ILE A 61 -3.02 -3.55 -17.11
N ALA A 62 -3.66 -3.28 -18.25
CA ALA A 62 -4.27 -4.31 -19.09
C ALA A 62 -3.28 -5.40 -19.58
N SER A 63 -2.01 -5.02 -19.78
CA SER A 63 -0.93 -5.93 -20.17
C SER A 63 0.33 -5.59 -19.36
N PRO A 64 0.50 -6.17 -18.15
CA PRO A 64 1.69 -5.95 -17.35
C PRO A 64 2.90 -6.68 -17.96
N LYS A 65 4.11 -6.20 -17.68
CA LYS A 65 5.34 -6.92 -18.05
C LYS A 65 5.41 -8.21 -17.24
N GLU A 66 5.61 -9.34 -17.92
CA GLU A 66 5.80 -10.63 -17.26
C GLU A 66 7.22 -10.74 -16.68
N ALA A 67 7.30 -11.11 -15.39
CA ALA A 67 8.56 -11.33 -14.70
C ALA A 67 8.98 -12.80 -14.87
N ILE A 68 9.81 -13.08 -15.89
CA ILE A 68 10.34 -14.42 -16.15
C ILE A 68 11.80 -14.54 -15.72
N THR A 69 12.23 -15.76 -15.37
CA THR A 69 13.64 -16.09 -15.16
C THR A 69 14.23 -16.59 -16.47
N LEU A 70 14.95 -15.72 -17.19
CA LEU A 70 15.61 -16.03 -18.45
C LEU A 70 17.14 -16.06 -18.28
N ARG A 71 17.80 -17.11 -18.79
CA ARG A 71 19.26 -17.18 -18.87
C ARG A 71 19.71 -16.71 -20.25
N LEU A 72 20.62 -15.74 -20.29
CA LEU A 72 21.21 -15.18 -21.51
C LEU A 72 22.73 -15.33 -21.45
N ASP A 73 23.37 -15.30 -22.62
CA ASP A 73 24.83 -15.27 -22.73
C ASP A 73 25.43 -14.07 -21.96
N SER A 74 26.56 -14.28 -21.29
CA SER A 74 27.20 -13.27 -20.45
C SER A 74 27.64 -12.04 -21.24
N ASN A 75 28.08 -12.21 -22.49
CA ASN A 75 28.53 -11.11 -23.34
C ASN A 75 27.37 -10.20 -23.74
N VAL A 76 26.19 -10.77 -23.98
CA VAL A 76 24.97 -10.00 -24.28
C VAL A 76 24.59 -9.13 -23.08
N ILE A 77 24.61 -9.71 -21.86
CA ILE A 77 24.31 -8.95 -20.64
C ILE A 77 25.35 -7.84 -20.41
N ALA A 78 26.63 -8.14 -20.62
CA ALA A 78 27.71 -7.17 -20.47
C ALA A 78 27.56 -5.99 -21.45
N PHE A 79 27.27 -6.29 -22.72
CA PHE A 79 27.03 -5.30 -23.76
C PHE A 79 25.91 -4.32 -23.38
N PHE A 80 24.76 -4.82 -22.92
CA PHE A 80 23.67 -3.94 -22.51
C PHE A 80 24.02 -3.15 -21.25
N LYS A 81 24.58 -3.79 -20.21
CA LYS A 81 24.98 -3.10 -18.96
C LYS A 81 25.93 -1.93 -19.21
N ALA A 82 26.85 -2.05 -20.17
CA ALA A 82 27.77 -0.98 -20.54
C ALA A 82 27.05 0.29 -21.05
N GLN A 83 25.80 0.18 -21.49
CA GLN A 83 25.00 1.31 -21.96
C GLN A 83 24.40 2.16 -20.81
N GLY A 84 24.53 1.72 -19.54
CA GLY A 84 24.14 2.50 -18.36
C GLY A 84 22.82 2.10 -17.70
N LYS A 85 22.23 3.03 -16.93
CA LYS A 85 21.13 2.79 -15.97
C LYS A 85 19.90 2.06 -16.55
N ASP A 86 19.56 2.33 -17.81
CA ASP A 86 18.35 1.82 -18.47
C ASP A 86 18.60 0.64 -19.42
N TRP A 87 19.70 -0.09 -19.23
CA TRP A 87 20.09 -1.21 -20.11
C TRP A 87 19.01 -2.28 -20.28
N ARG A 88 18.21 -2.55 -19.24
CA ARG A 88 17.11 -3.52 -19.30
C ARG A 88 15.95 -3.04 -20.17
N ILE A 89 15.69 -1.73 -20.19
CA ILE A 89 14.65 -1.13 -21.04
C ILE A 89 15.09 -1.24 -22.51
N ARG A 90 16.33 -0.87 -22.81
CA ARG A 90 16.90 -1.00 -24.17
C ARG A 90 16.92 -2.44 -24.66
N MET A 91 17.29 -3.40 -23.80
CA MET A 91 17.22 -4.81 -24.13
C MET A 91 15.78 -5.26 -24.45
N SER A 92 14.80 -4.81 -23.65
CA SER A 92 13.38 -5.10 -23.89
C SER A 92 12.88 -4.56 -25.24
N GLU A 93 13.34 -3.37 -25.66
CA GLU A 93 12.97 -2.79 -26.95
C GLU A 93 13.55 -3.57 -28.13
N VAL A 94 14.80 -4.06 -28.00
CA VAL A 94 15.43 -4.91 -29.02
C VAL A 94 14.68 -6.24 -29.15
N LEU A 95 14.35 -6.88 -28.03
CA LEU A 95 13.57 -8.12 -28.03
C LEU A 95 12.19 -7.92 -28.66
N LYS A 96 11.53 -6.79 -28.39
CA LYS A 96 10.26 -6.45 -29.03
C LYS A 96 10.40 -6.29 -30.55
N LYS A 97 11.42 -5.56 -31.02
CA LYS A 97 11.67 -5.40 -32.46
C LYS A 97 11.95 -6.74 -33.15
N ALA A 98 12.64 -7.65 -32.46
CA ALA A 98 12.94 -8.98 -32.99
C ALA A 98 11.71 -9.90 -33.03
N SER A 99 10.72 -9.69 -32.14
CA SER A 99 9.46 -10.45 -32.14
C SER A 99 8.39 -9.90 -33.09
N ASP A 100 8.51 -8.64 -33.49
CA ASP A 100 7.59 -7.96 -34.41
C ASP A 100 7.94 -8.23 -35.91
N CYS A 101 8.89 -9.13 -36.19
CA CYS A 101 9.28 -9.58 -37.54
C CYS A 101 8.66 -10.92 -37.92
#